data_AF-A0A8B9TIQ7-F1
#
_entry.id   AF-A0A8B9TIQ7-F1
#
_cell.length_a   1.000
_cell.length_b   1.000
_cell.length_c   1.000
_cell.angle_alpha   90.00
_cell.angle_beta   90.00
_cell.angle_gamma   90.00
#
_symmetry.space_group_name_H-M   'P 1'
#
loop_
_entity.id
_entity.type
_entity.pdbx_description
1 polymer ?
#
loop_
_entity_poly.entity_id
_entity_poly.type
_entity_poly.pdbx_seq_one_letter_code
_entity_poly.pdbx_strand_id
1 'polypeptide(L)'
;MRLSDFDREHFSEVFVDLKWFESKVGNKYLNEAAGIAAEEARNNKQKKQKAQENSLCLAALEKNEVVTSRTVLEDEPEDDDLFETEFRQYKRTYYMTKMGVEVVSDDFLADQAECYVQAIQWILHYYYHGVQSWSWYYPYHYAPYLSDIRNISELEIKFELGKPFMPFEQLLAVLPAASKDLLPKCYQHLMISQDSPIIEYYPPDFKTDLNGKQQEWEAVVLIPFIDERRLLQAMEPCNKYLKEEEKRRNTHSACLMYWYDKDAEFQYMSPWPEKFPAIERCHTRYKTIPLDAWHVEITHNQITKINKSALYFCGFPTLKHIKHKFCLRKSGVQVFQQSSHGENMMLEIVTDENSKDQTVENVASLILGKLVFVNWPHLEEARVVAVSDGETKFYLEEPHGTQKLYMGNAVPPTKVAYVGDKEQSMWLKEVQGLSEHYQRRKGIIIHETSIVVYAQLLTGNRYQLNQNDCCF
;
A
#
# COMPACT_ATOMS: atom_id res chain seq x y z
N MET A 1 23.66 -9.10 2.26
CA MET A 1 22.37 -8.81 2.93
C MET A 1 21.30 -9.51 2.10
N ARG A 2 20.30 -10.22 2.63
CA ARG A 2 19.36 -11.01 1.77
C ARG A 2 18.69 -10.21 0.65
N LEU A 3 18.52 -8.90 0.83
CA LEU A 3 17.95 -8.01 -0.18
C LEU A 3 18.95 -7.60 -1.28
N SER A 4 20.26 -7.73 -1.07
CA SER A 4 21.24 -7.48 -2.13
C SER A 4 21.17 -8.53 -3.23
N ASP A 5 20.62 -9.71 -2.93
CA ASP A 5 20.46 -10.80 -3.89
C ASP A 5 19.41 -10.42 -4.95
N PHE A 6 18.41 -9.61 -4.58
CA PHE A 6 17.42 -9.07 -5.52
C PHE A 6 18.06 -8.21 -6.61
N ASP A 7 19.04 -7.35 -6.27
CA ASP A 7 19.73 -6.55 -7.28
C ASP A 7 20.49 -7.43 -8.27
N ARG A 8 21.05 -8.55 -7.80
CA ARG A 8 21.82 -9.51 -8.61
C ARG A 8 20.89 -10.32 -9.51
N GLU A 9 19.77 -10.79 -8.98
CA GLU A 9 18.72 -11.47 -9.73
C GLU A 9 18.16 -10.56 -10.81
N HIS A 10 17.80 -9.32 -10.44
CA HIS A 10 17.30 -8.34 -11.40
C HIS A 10 18.34 -7.98 -12.47
N PHE A 11 19.61 -7.79 -12.08
CA PHE A 11 20.68 -7.58 -13.04
C PHE A 11 20.79 -8.78 -13.99
N SER A 12 20.78 -10.01 -13.48
CA SER A 12 20.85 -11.23 -14.30
C SER A 12 19.72 -11.32 -15.34
N GLU A 13 18.48 -10.96 -14.96
CA GLU A 13 17.34 -10.92 -15.87
C GLU A 13 17.53 -9.89 -17.00
N VAL A 14 18.02 -8.70 -16.68
CA VAL A 14 18.16 -7.59 -17.64
C VAL A 14 19.47 -7.69 -18.43
N PHE A 15 20.47 -8.38 -17.90
CA PHE A 15 21.83 -8.47 -18.44
C PHE A 15 21.87 -9.16 -19.80
N VAL A 16 21.04 -10.19 -20.01
CA VAL A 16 20.95 -10.87 -21.32
C VAL A 16 20.43 -9.91 -22.39
N ASP A 17 19.41 -9.10 -22.06
CA ASP A 17 18.87 -8.09 -22.95
C ASP A 17 19.90 -6.98 -23.21
N LEU A 18 20.61 -6.52 -22.18
CA LEU A 18 21.69 -5.53 -22.30
C LEU A 18 22.80 -6.01 -23.24
N LYS A 19 23.31 -7.24 -23.07
CA LYS A 19 24.33 -7.82 -23.96
C LYS A 19 23.81 -7.99 -25.38
N TRP A 20 22.53 -8.34 -25.55
CA TRP A 20 21.89 -8.40 -26.84
C TRP A 20 21.81 -7.01 -27.51
N PHE A 21 21.43 -5.97 -26.77
CA PHE A 21 21.41 -4.59 -27.27
C PHE A 21 22.82 -4.08 -27.61
N GLU A 22 23.82 -4.33 -26.77
CA GLU A 22 25.23 -3.96 -27.03
C GLU A 22 25.74 -4.62 -28.32
N SER A 23 25.41 -5.90 -28.55
CA SER A 23 25.73 -6.63 -29.78
C SER A 23 25.05 -6.04 -31.03
N LYS A 24 23.86 -5.43 -30.89
CA LYS A 24 23.08 -4.85 -32.01
C LYS A 24 23.42 -3.40 -32.32
N VAL A 25 23.78 -2.61 -31.30
CA VAL A 25 24.00 -1.15 -31.44
C VAL A 25 25.49 -0.82 -31.65
N GLY A 26 26.41 -1.78 -31.41
CA GLY A 26 27.84 -1.63 -31.68
C GLY A 26 28.56 -0.60 -30.80
N ASN A 27 27.88 -0.07 -29.77
CA ASN A 27 28.42 0.96 -28.89
C ASN A 27 29.05 0.30 -27.65
N LYS A 28 30.37 0.07 -27.72
CA LYS A 28 31.23 -0.30 -26.57
C LYS A 28 31.64 0.91 -25.70
N TYR A 29 31.08 2.08 -25.98
CA TYR A 29 31.57 3.36 -25.49
C TYR A 29 30.88 3.77 -24.19
N LEU A 30 31.40 3.29 -23.06
CA LEU A 30 31.36 3.92 -21.72
C LEU A 30 32.01 3.02 -20.66
N ASN A 31 32.02 1.70 -20.87
CA ASN A 31 32.45 0.72 -19.87
C ASN A 31 33.98 0.48 -19.83
N GLU A 32 34.70 0.51 -20.95
CA GLU A 32 36.15 0.24 -20.95
C GLU A 32 36.98 1.41 -20.39
N ALA A 33 36.70 2.65 -20.80
CA ALA A 33 37.52 3.81 -20.41
C ALA A 33 37.40 4.16 -18.91
N ALA A 34 36.21 4.01 -18.32
CA ALA A 34 36.00 4.26 -16.89
C ALA A 34 36.54 3.13 -16.00
N GLY A 35 36.50 1.88 -16.47
CA GLY A 35 37.11 0.73 -15.81
C GLY A 35 38.63 0.85 -15.74
N ILE A 36 39.27 1.20 -16.87
CA ILE A 36 40.73 1.42 -16.94
C ILE A 36 41.17 2.56 -16.01
N ALA A 37 40.44 3.69 -15.99
CA ALA A 37 40.75 4.82 -15.12
C ALA A 37 40.64 4.48 -13.61
N ALA A 38 39.74 3.56 -13.25
CA ALA A 38 39.55 3.12 -11.87
C ALA A 38 40.58 2.08 -11.43
N GLU A 39 40.95 1.16 -12.32
CA GLU A 39 42.07 0.23 -12.12
C GLU A 39 43.40 0.98 -11.96
N GLU A 40 43.65 2.03 -12.77
CA GLU A 40 44.82 2.90 -12.60
C GLU A 40 44.81 3.65 -11.25
N ALA A 41 43.66 4.14 -10.81
CA ALA A 41 43.53 4.80 -9.50
C ALA A 41 43.77 3.81 -8.33
N ARG A 42 43.27 2.58 -8.43
CA ARG A 42 43.47 1.52 -7.42
C ARG A 42 44.91 1.02 -7.40
N ASN A 43 45.54 0.84 -8.56
CA ASN A 43 46.95 0.46 -8.69
C ASN A 43 47.88 1.56 -8.15
N ASN A 44 47.54 2.84 -8.30
CA ASN A 44 48.29 3.95 -7.71
C ASN A 44 48.15 4.03 -6.18
N LYS A 45 46.98 3.71 -5.61
CA LYS A 45 46.80 3.57 -4.15
C LYS A 45 47.60 2.38 -3.59
N GLN A 46 47.58 1.22 -4.26
CA GLN A 46 48.35 0.04 -3.85
C GLN A 46 49.88 0.25 -3.98
N LYS A 47 50.35 0.99 -4.98
CA LYS A 47 51.76 1.41 -5.09
C LYS A 47 52.18 2.36 -3.96
N LYS A 48 51.29 3.26 -3.52
CA LYS A 48 51.54 4.13 -2.35
C LYS A 48 51.58 3.34 -1.04
N GLN A 49 50.71 2.33 -0.86
CA GLN A 49 50.75 1.43 0.31
C GLN A 49 52.00 0.53 0.33
N LYS A 50 52.39 -0.07 -0.81
CA LYS A 50 53.64 -0.85 -0.91
C LYS A 50 54.91 -0.03 -0.69
N ALA A 51 54.91 1.26 -1.02
CA ALA A 51 56.03 2.15 -0.73
C ALA A 51 56.14 2.50 0.77
N GLN A 52 55.05 2.37 1.53
CA GLN A 52 54.99 2.69 2.96
C GLN A 52 55.20 1.46 3.85
N GLU A 53 54.87 0.25 3.37
CA GLU A 53 55.07 -1.03 4.09
C GLU A 53 56.50 -1.61 3.97
N ASN A 54 57.32 -1.17 3.00
CA ASN A 54 58.71 -1.60 2.88
C ASN A 54 59.66 -1.00 3.95
N SER A 55 59.13 -0.34 4.99
CA SER A 55 59.93 0.28 6.05
C SER A 55 59.94 -0.47 7.39
N LEU A 56 59.16 -1.54 7.64
CA LEU A 56 59.17 -2.21 8.96
C LEU A 56 58.92 -3.73 8.87
N CYS A 57 60.05 -4.45 8.75
CA CYS A 57 60.40 -5.77 9.29
C CYS A 57 59.40 -6.64 10.09
N LEU A 58 59.35 -7.92 9.68
CA LEU A 58 59.60 -9.17 10.45
C LEU A 58 58.72 -9.55 11.66
N ALA A 59 57.97 -10.66 11.55
CA ALA A 59 58.10 -11.86 12.42
C ALA A 59 57.05 -12.99 12.15
N ALA A 60 57.58 -14.22 12.01
CA ALA A 60 57.06 -15.58 12.35
C ALA A 60 55.76 -16.14 11.66
N LEU A 61 55.78 -17.22 10.85
CA LEU A 61 56.02 -18.68 11.10
C LEU A 61 54.96 -19.30 12.06
N GLU A 62 54.32 -20.47 11.89
CA GLU A 62 54.40 -21.63 10.98
C GLU A 62 53.23 -22.63 11.29
N LYS A 63 52.87 -23.48 10.30
CA LYS A 63 52.48 -24.92 10.33
C LYS A 63 51.05 -25.48 10.62
N ASN A 64 50.58 -26.20 9.58
CA ASN A 64 50.20 -27.64 9.50
C ASN A 64 48.74 -28.09 9.25
N GLU A 65 48.55 -28.62 8.03
CA GLU A 65 47.85 -29.83 7.53
C GLU A 65 46.50 -30.29 8.13
N VAL A 66 45.50 -30.54 7.26
CA VAL A 66 45.17 -31.87 6.69
C VAL A 66 44.03 -31.71 5.66
N VAL A 67 44.19 -32.34 4.49
CA VAL A 67 43.22 -32.40 3.38
C VAL A 67 42.26 -33.59 3.59
N THR A 68 40.95 -33.34 3.43
CA THR A 68 39.96 -34.39 3.14
C THR A 68 39.16 -34.01 1.91
N SER A 69 39.25 -34.85 0.89
CA SER A 69 38.63 -34.74 -0.42
C SER A 69 37.09 -34.69 -0.38
N ARG A 70 36.50 -33.69 -1.05
CA ARG A 70 35.17 -33.78 -1.64
C ARG A 70 35.21 -33.02 -2.96
N THR A 71 35.07 -33.78 -4.03
CA THR A 71 35.06 -33.36 -5.44
C THR A 71 34.10 -32.20 -5.66
N VAL A 72 34.62 -31.02 -5.99
CA VAL A 72 33.87 -29.87 -6.51
C VAL A 72 34.39 -29.64 -7.92
N LEU A 73 33.45 -29.50 -8.85
CA LEU A 73 33.68 -29.14 -10.24
C LEU A 73 34.40 -27.79 -10.28
N GLU A 74 35.62 -27.77 -10.82
CA GLU A 74 36.54 -26.61 -10.87
C GLU A 74 36.31 -25.75 -12.12
N ASP A 75 35.08 -25.24 -12.36
CA ASP A 75 34.79 -24.34 -13.50
C ASP A 75 34.00 -23.06 -13.12
N GLU A 76 33.71 -22.80 -11.84
CA GLU A 76 32.83 -21.66 -11.43
C GLU A 76 33.50 -20.32 -11.00
N PRO A 77 34.78 -20.23 -10.56
CA PRO A 77 35.25 -18.99 -9.92
C PRO A 77 35.51 -17.84 -10.91
N GLU A 78 35.85 -18.12 -12.17
CA GLU A 78 36.15 -17.06 -13.16
C GLU A 78 34.89 -16.37 -13.69
N ASP A 79 33.79 -17.11 -13.86
CA ASP A 79 32.51 -16.56 -14.32
C ASP A 79 31.83 -15.71 -13.23
N ASP A 80 31.93 -16.10 -11.96
CA ASP A 80 31.43 -15.33 -10.81
C ASP A 80 32.18 -13.99 -10.64
N ASP A 81 33.50 -14.00 -10.81
CA ASP A 81 34.33 -12.79 -10.72
C ASP A 81 34.06 -11.82 -11.89
N LEU A 82 33.80 -12.35 -13.10
CA LEU A 82 33.39 -11.55 -14.25
C LEU A 82 32.03 -10.90 -14.02
N PHE A 83 31.04 -11.68 -13.56
CA PHE A 83 29.69 -11.19 -13.27
C PHE A 83 29.72 -10.06 -12.22
N GLU A 84 30.44 -10.25 -11.13
CA GLU A 84 30.56 -9.22 -10.07
C GLU A 84 31.23 -7.94 -10.60
N THR A 85 32.19 -8.06 -11.52
CA THR A 85 32.85 -6.92 -12.15
C THR A 85 31.88 -6.17 -13.08
N GLU A 86 31.15 -6.88 -13.93
CA GLU A 86 30.14 -6.28 -14.81
C GLU A 86 28.98 -5.64 -14.01
N PHE A 87 28.52 -6.30 -12.94
CA PHE A 87 27.49 -5.76 -12.06
C PHE A 87 27.95 -4.47 -11.37
N ARG A 88 29.18 -4.41 -10.86
CA ARG A 88 29.76 -3.17 -10.30
C ARG A 88 29.84 -2.06 -11.34
N GLN A 89 30.26 -2.38 -12.56
CA GLN A 89 30.33 -1.41 -13.65
C GLN A 89 28.93 -0.90 -14.05
N TYR A 90 27.94 -1.79 -14.10
CA TYR A 90 26.54 -1.42 -14.36
C TYR A 90 26.00 -0.45 -13.32
N LYS A 91 26.20 -0.73 -12.02
CA LYS A 91 25.82 0.19 -10.93
C LYS A 91 26.55 1.52 -11.03
N ARG A 92 27.84 1.52 -11.37
CA ARG A 92 28.60 2.75 -11.56
C ARG A 92 28.02 3.60 -12.69
N THR A 93 27.74 3.00 -13.84
CA THR A 93 27.09 3.67 -14.97
C THR A 93 25.73 4.23 -14.56
N TYR A 94 24.95 3.50 -13.76
CA TYR A 94 23.70 4.00 -13.20
C TYR A 94 23.89 5.28 -12.39
N TYR A 95 24.79 5.29 -11.39
CA TYR A 95 25.01 6.49 -10.56
C TYR A 95 25.54 7.68 -11.38
N MET A 96 26.44 7.43 -12.35
CA MET A 96 26.97 8.49 -13.19
C MET A 96 25.92 9.09 -14.13
N THR A 97 25.06 8.25 -14.73
CA THR A 97 24.10 8.69 -15.74
C THR A 97 22.78 9.19 -15.16
N LYS A 98 22.25 8.51 -14.12
CA LYS A 98 20.96 8.84 -13.50
C LYS A 98 21.12 9.89 -12.41
N MET A 99 22.15 9.78 -11.57
CA MET A 99 22.37 10.74 -10.47
C MET A 99 23.35 11.87 -10.84
N GLY A 100 23.94 11.84 -12.04
CA GLY A 100 24.78 12.92 -12.54
C GLY A 100 26.12 13.09 -11.81
N VAL A 101 26.61 12.02 -11.18
CA VAL A 101 27.83 12.05 -10.37
C VAL A 101 29.06 11.74 -11.23
N GLU A 102 30.09 12.57 -11.15
CA GLU A 102 31.33 12.37 -11.93
C GLU A 102 32.15 11.17 -11.44
N VAL A 103 32.24 10.99 -10.12
CA VAL A 103 33.01 9.92 -9.48
C VAL A 103 32.17 9.23 -8.41
N VAL A 104 31.90 7.94 -8.61
CA VAL A 104 31.25 7.08 -7.60
C VAL A 104 32.30 6.66 -6.58
N SER A 105 32.40 7.41 -5.47
CA SER A 105 33.27 7.11 -4.34
C SER A 105 32.54 6.32 -3.25
N ASP A 106 33.29 5.67 -2.36
CA ASP A 106 32.71 5.01 -1.19
C ASP A 106 31.97 6.01 -0.28
N ASP A 107 32.49 7.24 -0.17
CA ASP A 107 31.85 8.33 0.57
C ASP A 107 30.48 8.69 -0.03
N PHE A 108 30.40 8.82 -1.36
CA PHE A 108 29.12 9.08 -2.05
C PHE A 108 28.11 7.95 -1.81
N LEU A 109 28.55 6.68 -1.86
CA LEU A 109 27.67 5.54 -1.60
C LEU A 109 27.23 5.49 -0.14
N ALA A 110 28.09 5.87 0.80
CA ALA A 110 27.74 6.00 2.21
C ALA A 110 26.68 7.09 2.42
N ASP A 111 26.85 8.26 1.81
CA ASP A 111 25.89 9.37 1.87
C ASP A 111 24.54 8.97 1.25
N GLN A 112 24.55 8.24 0.13
CA GLN A 112 23.33 7.68 -0.48
C GLN A 112 22.60 6.72 0.48
N ALA A 113 23.35 5.80 1.08
CA ALA A 113 22.81 4.84 2.03
C ALA A 113 22.22 5.55 3.25
N GLU A 114 22.94 6.53 3.81
CA GLU A 114 22.48 7.34 4.94
C GLU A 114 21.18 8.08 4.60
N CYS A 115 21.16 8.85 3.51
CA CYS A 115 19.98 9.60 3.08
C CYS A 115 18.77 8.69 2.84
N TYR A 116 18.97 7.52 2.24
CA TYR A 116 17.88 6.60 1.92
C TYR A 116 17.35 5.89 3.17
N VAL A 117 18.21 5.46 4.09
CA VAL A 117 17.79 4.90 5.38
C VAL A 117 17.10 5.98 6.23
N GLN A 118 17.61 7.21 6.23
CA GLN A 118 16.96 8.35 6.87
C GLN A 118 15.56 8.59 6.28
N ALA A 119 15.38 8.45 4.97
CA ALA A 119 14.07 8.52 4.32
C ALA A 119 13.07 7.50 4.86
N ILE A 120 13.50 6.23 4.92
CA ILE A 120 12.67 5.14 5.46
C ILE A 120 12.31 5.44 6.91
N GLN A 121 13.27 5.87 7.72
CA GLN A 121 13.03 6.21 9.12
C GLN A 121 12.09 7.41 9.25
N TRP A 122 12.24 8.46 8.45
CA TRP A 122 11.34 9.61 8.42
C TRP A 122 9.91 9.18 8.09
N ILE A 123 9.71 8.29 7.11
CA ILE A 123 8.40 7.73 6.75
C ILE A 123 7.82 6.94 7.92
N LEU A 124 8.62 6.08 8.57
CA LEU A 124 8.15 5.33 9.73
C LEU A 124 7.70 6.28 10.85
N HIS A 125 8.48 7.33 11.16
CA HIS A 125 8.00 8.33 12.10
C HIS A 125 6.75 9.06 11.61
N TYR A 126 6.66 9.42 10.34
CA TYR A 126 5.49 10.11 9.79
C TYR A 126 4.18 9.34 10.08
N TYR A 127 4.20 8.02 9.91
CA TYR A 127 3.04 7.16 10.18
C TYR A 127 2.80 6.86 11.66
N TYR A 128 3.87 6.64 12.44
CA TYR A 128 3.74 6.15 13.83
C TYR A 128 3.81 7.26 14.89
N HIS A 129 4.51 8.34 14.59
CA HIS A 129 4.88 9.40 15.54
C HIS A 129 4.48 10.82 15.07
N GLY A 130 3.98 10.94 13.84
CA GLY A 130 3.76 12.21 13.15
C GLY A 130 5.05 12.80 12.56
N VAL A 131 4.92 13.96 11.92
CA VAL A 131 6.05 14.65 11.24
C VAL A 131 7.18 14.95 12.22
N GLN A 132 8.41 14.51 11.90
CA GLN A 132 9.61 14.77 12.70
C GLN A 132 10.53 15.82 12.09
N SER A 133 10.33 16.15 10.83
CA SER A 133 10.99 17.25 10.15
C SER A 133 10.14 17.72 8.98
N TRP A 134 9.79 19.00 8.98
CA TRP A 134 9.06 19.65 7.89
C TRP A 134 9.95 19.98 6.69
N SER A 135 11.25 20.16 6.92
CA SER A 135 12.23 20.57 5.92
C SER A 135 13.02 19.41 5.32
N TRP A 136 13.08 18.25 6.00
CA TRP A 136 13.78 17.09 5.47
C TRP A 136 13.09 16.56 4.21
N TYR A 137 13.89 16.29 3.17
CA TYR A 137 13.48 15.64 1.94
C TYR A 137 14.60 14.71 1.46
N TYR A 138 14.27 13.75 0.60
CA TYR A 138 15.26 12.92 -0.06
C TYR A 138 15.87 13.68 -1.24
N PRO A 139 17.18 14.03 -1.23
CA PRO A 139 17.75 15.00 -2.16
C PRO A 139 18.21 14.40 -3.50
N TYR A 140 17.62 13.28 -3.91
CA TYR A 140 17.93 12.59 -5.16
C TYR A 140 16.64 12.15 -5.85
N HIS A 141 16.64 12.15 -7.19
CA HIS A 141 15.48 11.68 -7.97
C HIS A 141 15.35 10.15 -8.00
N TYR A 142 16.39 9.42 -7.61
CA TYR A 142 16.47 7.97 -7.72
C TYR A 142 17.00 7.34 -6.43
N ALA A 143 16.62 6.09 -6.16
CA ALA A 143 17.09 5.32 -5.01
C ALA A 143 18.46 4.65 -5.27
N PRO A 144 19.28 4.37 -4.24
CA PRO A 144 20.50 3.59 -4.41
C PRO A 144 20.17 2.10 -4.61
N TYR A 145 21.17 1.33 -5.07
CA TYR A 145 21.09 -0.12 -5.09
C TYR A 145 21.11 -0.69 -3.66
N LEU A 146 20.32 -1.73 -3.40
CA LEU A 146 20.25 -2.41 -2.10
C LEU A 146 21.60 -3.00 -1.69
N SER A 147 22.39 -3.44 -2.66
CA SER A 147 23.74 -3.98 -2.49
C SER A 147 24.78 -2.93 -2.06
N ASP A 148 24.47 -1.64 -2.17
CA ASP A 148 25.31 -0.52 -1.74
C ASP A 148 24.87 0.07 -0.40
N ILE A 149 23.68 -0.26 0.10
CA ILE A 149 23.24 0.13 1.45
C ILE A 149 23.92 -0.77 2.48
N ARG A 150 24.99 -0.27 3.10
CA ARG A 150 25.82 -0.99 4.08
C ARG A 150 25.95 -0.19 5.37
N ASN A 151 26.46 -0.83 6.42
CA ASN A 151 26.78 -0.22 7.71
C ASN A 151 25.61 0.55 8.36
N ILE A 152 24.37 0.12 8.11
CA ILE A 152 23.14 0.77 8.60
C ILE A 152 23.15 0.94 10.13
N SER A 153 23.74 -0.02 10.85
CA SER A 153 23.83 0.00 12.32
C SER A 153 24.67 1.13 12.89
N GLU A 154 25.52 1.77 12.08
CA GLU A 154 26.41 2.84 12.50
C GLU A 154 25.81 4.24 12.23
N LEU A 155 24.68 4.31 11.51
CA LEU A 155 24.04 5.56 11.12
C LEU A 155 23.34 6.21 12.33
N GLU A 156 23.65 7.48 12.59
CA GLU A 156 22.98 8.29 13.62
C GLU A 156 21.93 9.21 12.99
N ILE A 157 20.67 8.76 12.99
CA ILE A 157 19.58 9.51 12.37
C ILE A 157 18.98 10.50 13.37
N LYS A 158 19.10 11.79 13.05
CA LYS A 158 18.47 12.89 13.80
C LYS A 158 17.61 13.73 12.85
N PHE A 159 16.47 14.17 13.36
CA PHE A 159 15.57 15.06 12.65
C PHE A 159 15.38 16.34 13.44
N GLU A 160 15.42 17.46 12.73
CA GLU A 160 15.01 18.75 13.27
C GLU A 160 13.59 19.03 12.80
N LEU A 161 12.66 19.27 13.75
CA LEU A 161 11.25 19.43 13.42
C LEU A 161 11.03 20.55 12.40
N GLY A 162 11.73 21.68 12.54
CA GLY A 162 11.52 22.83 11.67
C GLY A 162 10.09 23.39 11.79
N LYS A 163 9.62 24.04 10.73
CA LYS A 163 8.27 24.60 10.65
C LYS A 163 7.67 24.32 9.27
N PRO A 164 6.35 24.14 9.15
CA PRO A 164 5.72 24.09 7.85
C PRO A 164 5.80 25.45 7.16
N PHE A 165 5.95 25.44 5.83
CA PHE A 165 5.82 26.64 5.02
C PHE A 165 4.50 27.37 5.24
N MET A 166 4.53 28.69 5.15
CA MET A 166 3.32 29.49 4.99
C MET A 166 2.66 29.20 3.63
N PRO A 167 1.34 29.41 3.49
CA PRO A 167 0.62 29.09 2.25
C PRO A 167 1.28 29.61 0.97
N PHE A 168 1.76 30.85 0.95
CA PHE A 168 2.41 31.42 -0.25
C PHE A 168 3.83 30.93 -0.48
N GLU A 169 4.57 30.59 0.57
CA GLU A 169 5.89 29.97 0.47
C GLU A 169 5.74 28.59 -0.20
N GLN A 170 4.78 27.80 0.27
CA GLN A 170 4.46 26.50 -0.32
C GLN A 170 3.96 26.62 -1.77
N LEU A 171 3.09 27.59 -2.07
CA LEU A 171 2.63 27.79 -3.45
C LEU A 171 3.78 28.15 -4.39
N LEU A 172 4.73 28.98 -3.94
CA LEU A 172 5.90 29.30 -4.74
C LEU A 172 6.82 28.08 -4.91
N ALA A 173 6.96 27.25 -3.88
CA ALA A 173 7.76 26.03 -3.92
C ALA A 173 7.17 24.92 -4.82
N VAL A 174 5.85 24.88 -5.00
CA VAL A 174 5.16 23.77 -5.70
C VAL A 174 4.67 24.14 -7.10
N LEU A 175 4.18 25.37 -7.30
CA LEU A 175 3.55 25.72 -8.56
C LEU A 175 4.58 25.91 -9.68
N PRO A 176 4.30 25.44 -10.91
CA PRO A 176 5.07 25.83 -12.08
C PRO A 176 4.75 27.28 -12.48
N ALA A 177 5.66 27.92 -13.23
CA ALA A 177 5.49 29.29 -13.71
C ALA A 177 4.19 29.53 -14.51
N ALA A 178 3.67 28.49 -15.18
CA ALA A 178 2.39 28.54 -15.90
C ALA A 178 1.19 28.88 -14.99
N SER A 179 1.26 28.54 -13.70
CA SER A 179 0.19 28.75 -12.71
C SER A 179 0.44 29.96 -11.80
N LYS A 180 1.36 30.86 -12.17
CA LYS A 180 1.72 32.05 -11.38
C LYS A 180 0.53 32.93 -10.98
N ASP A 181 -0.56 32.92 -11.76
CA ASP A 181 -1.76 33.72 -11.49
C ASP A 181 -2.48 33.31 -10.19
N LEU A 182 -2.17 32.13 -9.64
CA LEU A 182 -2.67 31.68 -8.34
C LEU A 182 -1.93 32.32 -7.14
N LEU A 183 -0.76 32.91 -7.38
CA LEU A 183 0.03 33.63 -6.39
C LEU A 183 -0.31 35.14 -6.38
N PRO A 184 -0.13 35.83 -5.24
CA PRO A 184 -0.11 37.28 -5.18
C PRO A 184 0.79 37.89 -6.25
N LYS A 185 0.33 38.97 -6.89
CA LYS A 185 1.04 39.63 -8.01
C LYS A 185 2.49 39.98 -7.69
N CYS A 186 2.80 40.29 -6.42
CA CYS A 186 4.15 40.64 -6.00
C CYS A 186 5.16 39.50 -6.14
N TYR A 187 4.75 38.23 -6.09
CA TYR A 187 5.67 37.09 -6.23
C TYR A 187 5.83 36.59 -7.67
N GLN A 188 4.89 36.89 -8.56
CA GLN A 188 4.84 36.28 -9.89
C GLN A 188 6.12 36.51 -10.73
N HIS A 189 6.80 37.63 -10.53
CA HIS A 189 8.05 37.94 -11.22
C HIS A 189 9.20 36.99 -10.82
N LEU A 190 9.16 36.40 -9.62
CA LEU A 190 10.17 35.46 -9.15
C LEU A 190 10.19 34.16 -9.99
N MET A 191 9.07 33.82 -10.63
CA MET A 191 8.93 32.59 -11.43
C MET A 191 9.27 32.77 -12.92
N ILE A 192 9.35 34.02 -13.41
CA ILE A 192 9.43 34.31 -14.86
C ILE A 192 10.57 35.25 -15.24
N SER A 193 11.04 36.09 -14.32
CA SER A 193 12.09 37.06 -14.61
C SER A 193 13.44 36.37 -14.63
N GLN A 194 14.25 36.65 -15.65
CA GLN A 194 15.63 36.15 -15.73
C GLN A 194 16.52 36.74 -14.62
N ASP A 195 16.14 37.90 -14.08
CA ASP A 195 16.82 38.53 -12.95
C ASP A 195 16.40 37.94 -11.58
N SER A 196 15.48 36.96 -11.57
CA SER A 196 15.04 36.33 -10.33
C SER A 196 16.16 35.49 -9.73
N PRO A 197 16.43 35.60 -8.41
CA PRO A 197 17.47 34.83 -7.73
C PRO A 197 17.15 33.33 -7.60
N ILE A 198 15.98 32.90 -8.07
CA ILE A 198 15.48 31.51 -8.01
C ILE A 198 14.92 31.05 -9.36
N ILE A 199 15.29 31.71 -10.47
CA ILE A 199 14.76 31.39 -11.80
C ILE A 199 15.10 29.97 -12.25
N GLU A 200 16.21 29.40 -11.78
CA GLU A 200 16.63 28.04 -12.11
C GLU A 200 15.63 26.97 -11.65
N TYR A 201 14.80 27.26 -10.65
CA TYR A 201 13.77 26.35 -10.15
C TYR A 201 12.53 26.30 -11.04
N TYR A 202 12.42 27.18 -12.04
CA TYR A 202 11.29 27.27 -12.96
C TYR A 202 11.73 27.08 -14.42
N PRO A 203 12.31 25.92 -14.77
CA PRO A 203 12.71 25.67 -16.14
C PRO A 203 11.48 25.66 -17.07
N PRO A 204 11.55 26.30 -18.26
CA PRO A 204 10.46 26.25 -19.22
C PRO A 204 10.25 24.83 -19.77
N ASP A 205 11.34 24.07 -19.88
CA ASP A 205 11.37 22.67 -20.33
C ASP A 205 12.18 21.85 -19.32
N PHE A 206 11.67 20.66 -18.96
CA PHE A 206 12.36 19.72 -18.07
C PHE A 206 12.39 18.32 -18.67
N LYS A 207 13.35 17.50 -18.23
CA LYS A 207 13.49 16.12 -18.72
C LYS A 207 12.64 15.17 -17.88
N THR A 208 12.16 14.12 -18.53
CA THR A 208 11.46 13.00 -17.88
C THR A 208 12.15 11.70 -18.22
N ASP A 209 12.22 10.79 -17.25
CA ASP A 209 12.81 9.46 -17.40
C ASP A 209 11.82 8.37 -17.00
N LEU A 210 11.40 7.54 -17.96
CA LEU A 210 10.43 6.46 -17.72
C LEU A 210 10.99 5.37 -16.80
N ASN A 211 12.32 5.20 -16.70
CA ASN A 211 12.97 4.24 -15.81
C ASN A 211 12.30 2.85 -15.76
N GLY A 212 12.02 2.26 -16.94
CA GLY A 212 11.38 0.94 -17.07
C GLY A 212 9.86 0.92 -16.89
N LYS A 213 9.22 2.08 -16.69
CA LYS A 213 7.77 2.25 -16.66
C LYS A 213 7.20 2.47 -18.05
N GLN A 214 5.94 2.09 -18.24
CA GLN A 214 5.26 2.22 -19.53
C GLN A 214 4.50 3.54 -19.66
N GLN A 215 4.05 4.10 -18.54
CA GLN A 215 3.15 5.24 -18.53
C GLN A 215 3.90 6.52 -18.15
N GLU A 216 3.63 7.61 -18.88
CA GLU A 216 4.32 8.89 -18.68
C GLU A 216 4.12 9.49 -17.28
N TRP A 217 2.97 9.26 -16.65
CA TRP A 217 2.70 9.73 -15.29
C TRP A 217 3.48 8.97 -14.21
N GLU A 218 4.13 7.85 -14.57
CA GLU A 218 5.07 7.13 -13.70
C GLU A 218 6.52 7.56 -13.94
N ALA A 219 6.78 8.43 -14.93
CA ALA A 219 8.12 8.88 -15.25
C ALA A 219 8.68 9.76 -14.13
N VAL A 220 9.99 9.63 -13.91
CA VAL A 220 10.74 10.51 -13.01
C VAL A 220 10.85 11.88 -13.67
N VAL A 221 10.35 12.91 -12.98
CA VAL A 221 10.39 14.31 -13.43
C VAL A 221 11.67 14.96 -12.89
N LEU A 222 12.60 15.30 -13.78
CA LEU A 222 13.92 15.83 -13.44
C LEU A 222 13.87 17.36 -13.37
N ILE A 223 13.34 17.86 -12.27
CA ILE A 223 13.37 19.29 -11.90
C ILE A 223 14.37 19.53 -10.75
N PRO A 224 14.99 20.72 -10.69
CA PRO A 224 15.89 21.04 -9.58
C PRO A 224 15.15 21.10 -8.24
N PHE A 225 15.82 20.67 -7.17
CA PHE A 225 15.29 20.80 -5.81
C PHE A 225 15.43 22.24 -5.33
N ILE A 226 14.36 22.78 -4.73
CA ILE A 226 14.34 24.14 -4.22
C ILE A 226 15.09 24.20 -2.89
N ASP A 227 16.03 25.14 -2.78
CA ASP A 227 16.64 25.51 -1.51
C ASP A 227 15.70 26.43 -0.72
N GLU A 228 15.23 25.94 0.42
CA GLU A 228 14.32 26.66 1.33
C GLU A 228 14.83 28.07 1.66
N ARG A 229 16.13 28.20 1.98
CA ARG A 229 16.69 29.48 2.42
C ARG A 229 16.71 30.48 1.28
N ARG A 230 17.09 30.05 0.08
CA ARG A 230 17.09 30.92 -1.12
C ARG A 230 15.69 31.35 -1.50
N LEU A 231 14.71 30.44 -1.44
CA LEU A 231 13.31 30.74 -1.68
C LEU A 231 12.80 31.84 -0.75
N LEU A 232 12.96 31.65 0.57
CA LEU A 232 12.49 32.59 1.58
C LEU A 232 13.19 33.95 1.46
N GLN A 233 14.50 33.97 1.19
CA GLN A 233 15.25 35.21 0.96
C GLN A 233 14.76 35.98 -0.28
N ALA A 234 14.38 35.27 -1.35
CA ALA A 234 13.82 35.89 -2.55
C ALA A 234 12.42 36.47 -2.31
N MET A 235 11.62 35.83 -1.44
CA MET A 235 10.27 36.28 -1.10
C MET A 235 10.25 37.48 -0.16
N GLU A 236 11.20 37.60 0.76
CA GLU A 236 11.17 38.60 1.83
C GLU A 236 10.98 40.05 1.35
N PRO A 237 11.69 40.54 0.29
CA PRO A 237 11.48 41.88 -0.25
C PRO A 237 10.09 42.10 -0.85
N CYS A 238 9.39 41.02 -1.22
CA CYS A 238 8.06 41.06 -1.84
C CYS A 238 6.94 41.12 -0.79
N ASN A 239 7.18 40.60 0.42
CA ASN A 239 6.20 40.48 1.50
C ASN A 239 5.56 41.83 1.89
N LYS A 240 6.30 42.93 1.77
CA LYS A 240 5.80 44.30 2.02
C LYS A 240 4.71 44.77 1.04
N TYR A 241 4.60 44.15 -0.14
CA TYR A 241 3.62 44.50 -1.17
C TYR A 241 2.35 43.65 -1.13
N LEU A 242 2.25 42.72 -0.18
CA LEU A 242 1.02 41.96 0.04
C LEU A 242 -0.11 42.86 0.50
N LYS A 243 -1.31 42.65 -0.06
CA LYS A 243 -2.54 43.26 0.44
C LYS A 243 -2.89 42.70 1.82
N GLU A 244 -3.67 43.44 2.60
CA GLU A 244 -4.11 43.00 3.93
C GLU A 244 -4.91 41.69 3.90
N GLU A 245 -5.76 41.50 2.89
CA GLU A 245 -6.47 40.23 2.68
C GLU A 245 -5.50 39.07 2.40
N GLU A 246 -4.45 39.32 1.61
CA GLU A 246 -3.43 38.33 1.26
C GLU A 246 -2.59 37.97 2.48
N LYS A 247 -2.21 38.95 3.32
CA LYS A 247 -1.56 38.71 4.61
C LYS A 247 -2.43 37.84 5.52
N ARG A 248 -3.73 38.14 5.60
CA ARG A 248 -4.68 37.40 6.45
C ARG A 248 -4.84 35.93 6.03
N ARG A 249 -4.82 35.62 4.73
CA ARG A 249 -4.92 34.22 4.25
C ARG A 249 -3.57 33.49 4.22
N ASN A 250 -2.45 34.19 4.39
CA ASN A 250 -1.11 33.60 4.47
C ASN A 250 -0.74 33.22 5.92
N THR A 251 -1.63 32.50 6.60
CA THR A 251 -1.44 32.06 8.00
C THR A 251 -1.97 30.65 8.17
N HIS A 252 -1.38 29.86 9.07
CA HIS A 252 -1.96 28.57 9.49
C HIS A 252 -3.21 28.80 10.36
N SER A 253 -4.22 27.96 10.20
CA SER A 253 -5.49 28.06 10.96
C SER A 253 -5.79 26.80 11.75
N ALA A 254 -6.55 26.96 12.82
CA ALA A 254 -7.09 25.87 13.64
C ALA A 254 -8.15 25.06 12.88
N CYS A 255 -8.39 23.82 13.32
CA CYS A 255 -9.53 23.02 12.89
C CYS A 255 -10.83 23.60 13.48
N LEU A 256 -11.97 23.37 12.82
CA LEU A 256 -13.29 23.79 13.31
C LEU A 256 -14.12 22.56 13.65
N MET A 257 -14.62 22.49 14.88
CA MET A 257 -15.56 21.45 15.31
C MET A 257 -16.96 22.06 15.39
N TYR A 258 -17.90 21.47 14.65
CA TYR A 258 -19.29 21.88 14.60
C TYR A 258 -20.17 20.89 15.35
N TRP A 259 -21.21 21.39 16.01
CA TRP A 259 -22.24 20.55 16.61
C TRP A 259 -23.59 21.26 16.61
N TYR A 260 -24.65 20.46 16.69
CA TYR A 260 -26.01 20.96 16.86
C TYR A 260 -26.24 21.40 18.30
N ASP A 261 -26.83 22.59 18.46
CA ASP A 261 -27.32 23.10 19.72
C ASP A 261 -28.76 23.60 19.54
N LYS A 262 -29.70 22.93 20.21
CA LYS A 262 -31.13 23.28 20.16
C LYS A 262 -31.41 24.71 20.62
N ASP A 263 -30.56 25.25 21.50
CA ASP A 263 -30.77 26.56 22.14
C ASP A 263 -30.11 27.70 21.33
N ALA A 264 -29.27 27.37 20.34
CA ALA A 264 -28.74 28.34 19.40
C ALA A 264 -29.76 28.56 18.28
N GLU A 265 -30.19 29.78 18.02
CA GLU A 265 -31.02 30.11 16.86
C GLU A 265 -30.61 31.48 16.32
N PHE A 266 -30.09 31.51 15.10
CA PHE A 266 -29.69 32.75 14.44
C PHE A 266 -29.75 32.60 12.92
N GLN A 267 -29.84 33.73 12.22
CA GLN A 267 -29.76 33.74 10.77
C GLN A 267 -28.31 33.68 10.31
N TYR A 268 -27.95 32.66 9.51
CA TYR A 268 -26.62 32.56 8.89
C TYR A 268 -26.69 33.01 7.44
N MET A 269 -25.98 34.11 7.13
CA MET A 269 -25.92 34.67 5.79
C MET A 269 -25.05 33.81 4.87
N SER A 270 -25.55 33.53 3.68
CA SER A 270 -24.80 32.79 2.67
C SER A 270 -23.65 33.61 2.10
N PRO A 271 -22.44 33.03 1.97
CA PRO A 271 -21.34 33.64 1.22
C PRO A 271 -21.63 33.77 -0.28
N TRP A 272 -22.64 33.04 -0.80
CA TRP A 272 -23.09 33.12 -2.20
C TRP A 272 -24.61 33.16 -2.29
N PRO A 273 -25.25 34.30 -1.95
CA PRO A 273 -26.71 34.42 -1.83
C PRO A 273 -27.49 34.06 -3.10
N GLU A 274 -26.89 34.28 -4.27
CA GLU A 274 -27.52 34.01 -5.57
C GLU A 274 -27.78 32.52 -5.80
N LYS A 275 -26.98 31.63 -5.21
CA LYS A 275 -27.11 30.17 -5.36
C LYS A 275 -27.60 29.47 -4.11
N PHE A 276 -27.21 29.98 -2.95
CA PHE A 276 -27.54 29.39 -1.66
C PHE A 276 -28.21 30.46 -0.81
N PRO A 277 -29.51 30.32 -0.45
CA PRO A 277 -30.17 31.27 0.42
C PRO A 277 -29.58 31.23 1.84
N ALA A 278 -29.85 32.27 2.62
CA ALA A 278 -29.49 32.29 4.03
C ALA A 278 -30.20 31.17 4.80
N ILE A 279 -29.54 30.62 5.83
CA ILE A 279 -30.16 29.69 6.76
C ILE A 279 -30.87 30.54 7.81
N GLU A 280 -32.20 30.59 7.76
CA GLU A 280 -33.00 31.44 8.65
C GLU A 280 -32.86 31.06 10.12
N ARG A 281 -32.85 29.75 10.40
CA ARG A 281 -32.80 29.18 11.75
C ARG A 281 -31.61 28.22 11.87
N CYS A 282 -30.42 28.80 12.00
CA CYS A 282 -29.20 28.04 12.20
C CYS A 282 -29.05 27.66 13.68
N HIS A 283 -28.94 26.36 13.93
CA HIS A 283 -28.74 25.76 15.25
C HIS A 283 -27.31 25.23 15.45
N THR A 284 -26.36 25.66 14.61
CA THR A 284 -24.99 25.16 14.63
C THR A 284 -24.10 26.05 15.48
N ARG A 285 -23.40 25.46 16.45
CA ARG A 285 -22.25 26.09 17.10
C ARG A 285 -20.96 25.54 16.52
N TYR A 286 -19.90 26.32 16.68
CA TYR A 286 -18.55 25.87 16.38
C TYR A 286 -17.56 26.31 17.45
N LYS A 287 -16.44 25.61 17.51
CA LYS A 287 -15.25 26.03 18.27
C LYS A 287 -13.99 25.74 17.46
N THR A 288 -12.96 26.52 17.70
CA THR A 288 -11.63 26.27 17.14
C THR A 288 -10.91 25.22 17.97
N ILE A 289 -10.35 24.21 17.29
CA ILE A 289 -9.48 23.20 17.86
C ILE A 289 -8.06 23.46 17.35
N PRO A 290 -7.11 23.82 18.24
CA PRO A 290 -5.70 23.97 17.87
C PRO A 290 -5.15 22.74 17.13
N LEU A 291 -4.21 22.93 16.21
CA LEU A 291 -3.65 21.84 15.40
C LEU A 291 -2.95 20.78 16.26
N ASP A 292 -2.33 21.19 17.35
CA ASP A 292 -1.63 20.36 18.33
C ASP A 292 -2.56 19.59 19.28
N ALA A 293 -3.86 19.89 19.29
CA ALA A 293 -4.84 19.19 20.14
C ALA A 293 -4.97 17.68 19.82
N TRP A 294 -4.50 17.25 18.65
CA TRP A 294 -4.50 15.85 18.20
C TRP A 294 -3.14 15.18 18.35
N HIS A 295 -2.15 15.85 18.94
CA HIS A 295 -0.86 15.25 19.21
C HIS A 295 -0.99 14.18 20.29
N VAL A 296 -0.61 12.94 19.97
CA VAL A 296 -0.68 11.81 20.88
C VAL A 296 0.74 11.39 21.27
N GLU A 297 1.04 11.44 22.56
CA GLU A 297 2.28 10.85 23.07
C GLU A 297 2.20 9.32 22.99
N ILE A 298 3.08 8.72 22.19
CA ILE A 298 3.09 7.26 21.92
C ILE A 298 3.35 6.43 23.18
N THR A 299 4.03 6.99 24.19
CA THR A 299 4.22 6.37 25.51
C THR A 299 2.90 5.99 26.19
N HIS A 300 1.80 6.65 25.82
CA HIS A 300 0.46 6.45 26.36
C HIS A 300 -0.44 5.54 25.51
N ASN A 301 0.07 4.90 24.45
CA ASN A 301 -0.75 4.15 23.51
C ASN A 301 -1.22 2.78 24.08
N GLN A 302 -2.38 2.77 24.73
CA GLN A 302 -3.00 1.57 25.35
C GLN A 302 -3.79 0.68 24.36
N ILE A 303 -3.74 0.95 23.04
CA ILE A 303 -4.56 0.25 22.02
C ILE A 303 -4.22 -1.25 21.87
N THR A 304 -3.17 -1.76 22.52
CA THR A 304 -2.65 -3.12 22.32
C THR A 304 -3.46 -4.27 22.96
N LYS A 305 -4.50 -3.99 23.77
CA LYS A 305 -5.36 -5.05 24.36
C LYS A 305 -6.76 -5.09 23.75
N ILE A 306 -6.86 -5.57 22.52
CA ILE A 306 -8.16 -5.83 21.86
C ILE A 306 -8.69 -7.20 22.31
N ASN A 307 -9.87 -7.22 22.92
CA ASN A 307 -10.55 -8.47 23.27
C ASN A 307 -11.06 -9.17 21.99
N LYS A 308 -10.32 -10.19 21.54
CA LYS A 308 -10.66 -10.93 20.31
C LYS A 308 -11.95 -11.75 20.38
N SER A 309 -12.50 -11.97 21.58
CA SER A 309 -13.77 -12.70 21.76
C SER A 309 -15.01 -11.84 21.47
N ALA A 310 -14.87 -10.51 21.47
CA ALA A 310 -15.94 -9.57 21.14
C ALA A 310 -15.92 -9.08 19.68
N LEU A 311 -15.04 -9.63 18.83
CA LEU A 311 -14.79 -9.16 17.46
C LEU A 311 -15.86 -9.56 16.43
N TYR A 312 -16.86 -10.36 16.81
CA TYR A 312 -17.99 -10.59 15.90
C TYR A 312 -18.88 -9.36 15.92
N PHE A 313 -18.76 -8.55 14.88
CA PHE A 313 -19.68 -7.46 14.57
C PHE A 313 -20.39 -7.80 13.27
N CYS A 314 -21.73 -7.73 13.28
CA CYS A 314 -22.54 -7.89 12.08
C CYS A 314 -22.01 -6.98 10.97
N GLY A 315 -21.79 -7.54 9.78
CA GLY A 315 -21.24 -6.83 8.61
C GLY A 315 -19.71 -6.91 8.44
N PHE A 316 -18.95 -7.38 9.44
CA PHE A 316 -17.50 -7.55 9.31
C PHE A 316 -17.14 -9.01 8.97
N PRO A 317 -16.39 -9.28 7.89
CA PRO A 317 -16.06 -10.63 7.50
C PRO A 317 -15.04 -11.29 8.44
N THR A 318 -15.14 -12.60 8.61
CA THR A 318 -14.17 -13.38 9.39
C THR A 318 -14.06 -14.82 8.89
N LEU A 319 -12.82 -15.30 8.77
CA LEU A 319 -12.54 -16.67 8.36
C LEU A 319 -12.72 -17.69 9.50
N LYS A 320 -12.90 -17.23 10.75
CA LYS A 320 -12.80 -18.09 11.96
C LYS A 320 -13.95 -19.08 12.16
N HIS A 321 -15.13 -18.83 11.59
CA HIS A 321 -16.33 -19.64 11.86
C HIS A 321 -16.33 -21.00 11.17
N ILE A 322 -15.62 -21.14 10.05
CA ILE A 322 -15.55 -22.38 9.27
C ILE A 322 -14.12 -22.90 9.31
N LYS A 323 -13.93 -24.16 9.68
CA LYS A 323 -12.60 -24.81 9.65
C LYS A 323 -12.16 -24.97 8.19
N HIS A 324 -10.94 -24.55 7.89
CA HIS A 324 -10.38 -24.61 6.54
C HIS A 324 -8.86 -24.78 6.58
N LYS A 325 -8.31 -25.32 5.49
CA LYS A 325 -6.88 -25.26 5.15
C LYS A 325 -6.64 -24.10 4.20
N PHE A 326 -5.40 -23.63 4.10
CA PHE A 326 -5.03 -22.57 3.16
C PHE A 326 -3.71 -22.88 2.45
N CYS A 327 -3.61 -22.50 1.18
CA CYS A 327 -2.38 -22.60 0.40
C CYS A 327 -2.34 -21.53 -0.70
N LEU A 328 -1.13 -21.15 -1.13
CA LEU A 328 -0.95 -20.32 -2.32
C LEU A 328 -1.02 -21.20 -3.57
N ARG A 329 -1.81 -20.80 -4.56
CA ARG A 329 -1.93 -21.51 -5.84
C ARG A 329 -2.26 -20.55 -6.99
N LYS A 330 -1.68 -20.79 -8.16
CA LYS A 330 -2.14 -20.18 -9.42
C LYS A 330 -3.47 -20.82 -9.84
N SER A 331 -4.57 -20.12 -9.60
CA SER A 331 -5.94 -20.64 -9.84
C SER A 331 -6.80 -19.73 -10.71
N GLY A 332 -6.24 -18.64 -11.26
CA GLY A 332 -7.01 -17.75 -12.13
C GLY A 332 -8.18 -17.06 -11.45
N VAL A 333 -8.11 -16.82 -10.13
CA VAL A 333 -9.19 -16.17 -9.37
C VAL A 333 -9.49 -14.81 -10.00
N GLN A 334 -10.75 -14.57 -10.30
CA GLN A 334 -11.22 -13.39 -10.98
C GLN A 334 -11.97 -12.52 -9.98
N VAL A 335 -11.31 -11.49 -9.46
CA VAL A 335 -11.94 -10.50 -8.57
C VAL A 335 -12.61 -9.38 -9.39
N PHE A 336 -11.95 -8.92 -10.44
CA PHE A 336 -12.45 -7.88 -11.35
C PHE A 336 -12.94 -8.48 -12.68
N GLN A 337 -12.61 -7.86 -13.81
CA GLN A 337 -12.99 -8.34 -15.15
C GLN A 337 -12.07 -9.44 -15.68
N GLN A 338 -10.79 -9.46 -15.30
CA GLN A 338 -9.81 -10.44 -15.80
C GLN A 338 -9.36 -11.41 -14.70
N SER A 339 -8.99 -12.62 -15.11
CA SER A 339 -8.45 -13.64 -14.21
C SER A 339 -7.05 -13.27 -13.74
N SER A 340 -6.75 -13.50 -12.46
CA SER A 340 -5.42 -13.29 -11.91
C SER A 340 -4.39 -14.22 -12.55
N HIS A 341 -3.24 -13.67 -12.95
CA HIS A 341 -2.09 -14.44 -13.44
C HIS A 341 -1.17 -14.93 -12.32
N GLY A 342 -1.27 -14.31 -11.14
CA GLY A 342 -0.45 -14.61 -9.97
C GLY A 342 -1.00 -15.75 -9.12
N GLU A 343 -0.28 -16.02 -8.03
CA GLU A 343 -0.77 -16.91 -6.98
C GLU A 343 -1.87 -16.24 -6.17
N ASN A 344 -2.82 -17.04 -5.72
CA ASN A 344 -3.95 -16.60 -4.91
C ASN A 344 -3.98 -17.44 -3.64
N MET A 345 -4.36 -16.82 -2.51
CA MET A 345 -4.59 -17.56 -1.28
C MET A 345 -5.89 -18.35 -1.40
N MET A 346 -5.78 -19.67 -1.54
CA MET A 346 -6.92 -20.56 -1.68
C MET A 346 -7.31 -21.11 -0.32
N LEU A 347 -8.61 -21.11 -0.01
CA LEU A 347 -9.18 -21.66 1.23
C LEU A 347 -9.92 -22.95 0.92
N GLU A 348 -9.52 -24.06 1.52
CA GLU A 348 -10.12 -25.38 1.33
C GLU A 348 -10.94 -25.74 2.57
N ILE A 349 -12.27 -25.85 2.41
CA ILE A 349 -13.17 -26.11 3.54
C ILE A 349 -12.97 -27.54 4.04
N VAL A 350 -12.74 -27.70 5.34
CA VAL A 350 -12.60 -29.02 5.97
C VAL A 350 -13.95 -29.45 6.52
N THR A 351 -14.46 -30.58 6.03
CA THR A 351 -15.65 -31.24 6.57
C THR A 351 -15.32 -31.98 7.87
N ASP A 352 -16.12 -31.81 8.91
CA ASP A 352 -15.98 -32.61 10.14
C ASP A 352 -16.32 -34.09 9.85
N GLU A 353 -15.63 -35.04 10.47
CA GLU A 353 -15.84 -36.49 10.19
C GLU A 353 -17.29 -36.95 10.46
N ASN A 354 -17.99 -36.30 11.39
CA ASN A 354 -19.40 -36.55 11.71
C ASN A 354 -20.39 -36.04 10.64
N SER A 355 -19.95 -35.27 9.63
CA SER A 355 -20.84 -34.70 8.62
C SER A 355 -21.26 -35.70 7.54
N LYS A 356 -20.53 -36.82 7.41
CA LYS A 356 -20.84 -37.86 6.40
C LYS A 356 -22.09 -38.68 6.76
N ASP A 357 -22.49 -38.67 8.03
CA ASP A 357 -23.64 -39.41 8.54
C ASP A 357 -24.90 -38.53 8.72
N GLN A 358 -24.85 -37.26 8.31
CA GLN A 358 -26.00 -36.37 8.41
C GLN A 358 -26.95 -36.58 7.23
N THR A 359 -28.15 -37.09 7.52
CA THR A 359 -29.23 -37.18 6.53
C THR A 359 -29.92 -35.83 6.34
N VAL A 360 -30.57 -35.65 5.19
CA VAL A 360 -31.30 -34.41 4.84
C VAL A 360 -32.41 -34.10 5.85
N GLU A 361 -33.06 -35.13 6.42
CA GLU A 361 -34.08 -35.01 7.47
C GLU A 361 -33.52 -34.38 8.75
N ASN A 362 -32.32 -34.81 9.15
CA ASN A 362 -31.66 -34.32 10.35
C ASN A 362 -31.28 -32.84 10.17
N VAL A 363 -30.75 -32.47 9.01
CA VAL A 363 -30.43 -31.07 8.70
C VAL A 363 -31.71 -30.24 8.65
N ALA A 364 -32.75 -30.70 7.93
CA ALA A 364 -34.02 -29.99 7.82
C ALA A 364 -34.67 -29.75 9.20
N SER A 365 -34.71 -30.75 10.08
CA SER A 365 -35.26 -30.60 11.44
C SER A 365 -34.48 -29.61 12.30
N LEU A 366 -33.18 -29.46 12.05
CA LEU A 366 -32.31 -28.55 12.80
C LEU A 366 -32.49 -27.09 12.39
N ILE A 367 -32.56 -26.78 11.09
CA ILE A 367 -32.42 -25.41 10.57
C ILE A 367 -33.62 -24.86 9.80
N LEU A 368 -34.57 -25.68 9.34
CA LEU A 368 -35.69 -25.21 8.52
C LEU A 368 -36.53 -24.17 9.28
N GLY A 369 -36.87 -23.05 8.64
CA GLY A 369 -37.60 -21.93 9.25
C GLY A 369 -36.80 -21.12 10.29
N LYS A 370 -35.57 -21.51 10.61
CA LYS A 370 -34.72 -20.81 11.59
C LYS A 370 -33.77 -19.80 10.93
N LEU A 371 -33.18 -18.96 11.77
CA LEU A 371 -32.12 -18.02 11.40
C LEU A 371 -30.79 -18.77 11.27
N VAL A 372 -30.10 -18.56 10.16
CA VAL A 372 -28.74 -19.04 9.90
C VAL A 372 -27.88 -17.91 9.33
N PHE A 373 -26.56 -18.07 9.38
CA PHE A 373 -25.63 -17.16 8.73
C PHE A 373 -25.11 -17.78 7.42
N VAL A 374 -25.29 -17.05 6.32
CA VAL A 374 -24.87 -17.48 4.97
C VAL A 374 -23.78 -16.54 4.42
N ASN A 375 -23.31 -16.78 3.19
CA ASN A 375 -22.37 -15.90 2.48
C ASN A 375 -20.96 -15.76 3.12
N TRP A 376 -20.52 -16.76 3.87
CA TRP A 376 -19.16 -16.80 4.42
C TRP A 376 -18.09 -16.45 3.36
N PRO A 377 -17.11 -15.59 3.70
CA PRO A 377 -16.83 -15.02 5.03
C PRO A 377 -17.59 -13.75 5.40
N HIS A 378 -18.35 -13.16 4.47
CA HIS A 378 -19.19 -11.99 4.70
C HIS A 378 -20.56 -12.45 5.20
N LEU A 379 -20.61 -12.82 6.49
CA LEU A 379 -21.79 -13.44 7.05
C LEU A 379 -23.01 -12.51 7.02
N GLU A 380 -24.10 -13.02 6.47
CA GLU A 380 -25.41 -12.35 6.44
C GLU A 380 -26.47 -13.24 7.08
N GLU A 381 -27.39 -12.62 7.81
CA GLU A 381 -28.54 -13.28 8.40
C GLU A 381 -29.53 -13.72 7.33
N ALA A 382 -29.90 -15.01 7.34
CA ALA A 382 -30.87 -15.57 6.42
C ALA A 382 -31.82 -16.55 7.12
N ARG A 383 -33.07 -16.59 6.64
CA ARG A 383 -34.07 -17.56 7.07
C ARG A 383 -34.08 -18.75 6.12
N VAL A 384 -33.92 -19.96 6.62
CA VAL A 384 -33.97 -21.17 5.80
C VAL A 384 -35.41 -21.46 5.36
N VAL A 385 -35.63 -21.65 4.05
CA VAL A 385 -36.94 -21.95 3.46
C VAL A 385 -37.03 -23.33 2.84
N ALA A 386 -35.89 -23.92 2.45
CA ALA A 386 -35.84 -25.30 1.98
C ALA A 386 -34.46 -25.95 2.19
N VAL A 387 -34.44 -27.28 2.26
CA VAL A 387 -33.22 -28.11 2.35
C VAL A 387 -33.37 -29.30 1.40
N SER A 388 -32.33 -29.61 0.62
CA SER A 388 -32.37 -30.65 -0.44
C SER A 388 -31.05 -31.40 -0.54
N ASP A 389 -31.09 -32.72 -0.68
CA ASP A 389 -29.94 -33.56 -1.06
C ASP A 389 -29.91 -33.94 -2.55
N GLY A 390 -30.94 -33.56 -3.30
CA GLY A 390 -31.08 -33.85 -4.74
C GLY A 390 -32.03 -35.00 -5.04
N GLU A 391 -32.44 -35.78 -4.03
CA GLU A 391 -33.48 -36.82 -4.14
C GLU A 391 -34.74 -36.43 -3.36
N THR A 392 -34.55 -35.83 -2.18
CA THR A 392 -35.63 -35.38 -1.30
C THR A 392 -35.44 -33.90 -0.97
N LYS A 393 -36.55 -33.16 -0.96
CA LYS A 393 -36.55 -31.73 -0.63
C LYS A 393 -37.62 -31.38 0.39
N PHE A 394 -37.19 -30.74 1.47
CA PHE A 394 -38.00 -30.25 2.56
C PHE A 394 -38.26 -28.76 2.35
N TYR A 395 -39.52 -28.35 2.36
CA TYR A 395 -39.94 -26.96 2.18
C TYR A 395 -40.76 -26.47 3.36
N LEU A 396 -40.60 -25.18 3.67
CA LEU A 396 -41.45 -24.48 4.63
C LEU A 396 -42.82 -24.20 4.00
N GLU A 397 -43.89 -24.78 4.56
CA GLU A 397 -45.28 -24.65 4.07
C GLU A 397 -46.05 -23.58 4.88
N GLU A 398 -45.84 -22.32 4.51
CA GLU A 398 -46.49 -21.17 5.16
C GLU A 398 -47.61 -20.57 4.28
N PRO A 399 -48.72 -20.06 4.88
CA PRO A 399 -49.71 -19.28 4.16
C PRO A 399 -49.08 -18.06 3.48
N HIS A 400 -49.59 -17.66 2.32
CA HIS A 400 -49.08 -16.49 1.58
C HIS A 400 -48.98 -15.25 2.47
N GLY A 401 -47.80 -14.63 2.49
CA GLY A 401 -47.51 -13.42 3.28
C GLY A 401 -47.04 -13.70 4.71
N THR A 402 -47.12 -14.94 5.19
CA THR A 402 -46.50 -15.34 6.45
C THR A 402 -44.98 -15.44 6.23
N GLN A 403 -44.22 -14.66 6.99
CA GLN A 403 -42.76 -14.72 7.02
C GLN A 403 -42.29 -14.70 8.46
N LYS A 404 -42.36 -15.86 9.13
CA LYS A 404 -41.98 -15.99 10.53
C LYS A 404 -40.63 -16.69 10.68
N LEU A 405 -39.89 -16.31 11.73
CA LEU A 405 -38.74 -17.05 12.22
C LEU A 405 -39.19 -18.03 13.31
N TYR A 406 -38.84 -19.30 13.15
CA TYR A 406 -39.12 -20.34 14.14
C TYR A 406 -37.93 -20.41 15.11
N MET A 407 -38.20 -20.18 16.39
CA MET A 407 -37.17 -20.16 17.45
C MET A 407 -37.40 -21.30 18.44
N GLY A 408 -36.31 -21.81 19.03
CA GLY A 408 -36.37 -22.92 20.00
C GLY A 408 -36.87 -24.23 19.38
N ASN A 409 -37.81 -24.88 20.08
CA ASN A 409 -38.37 -26.19 19.71
C ASN A 409 -39.64 -26.10 18.85
N ALA A 410 -39.99 -24.91 18.34
CA ALA A 410 -41.16 -24.74 17.47
C ALA A 410 -40.94 -25.50 16.16
N VAL A 411 -41.78 -26.50 15.88
CA VAL A 411 -41.72 -27.28 14.65
C VAL A 411 -42.32 -26.46 13.51
N PRO A 412 -41.55 -26.12 12.47
CA PRO A 412 -42.06 -25.40 11.32
C PRO A 412 -43.03 -26.27 10.50
N PRO A 413 -44.08 -25.69 9.88
CA PRO A 413 -44.92 -26.43 8.93
C PRO A 413 -44.05 -26.86 7.74
N THR A 414 -43.92 -28.16 7.55
CA THR A 414 -42.93 -28.74 6.63
C THR A 414 -43.62 -29.66 5.63
N LYS A 415 -43.33 -29.43 4.35
CA LYS A 415 -43.75 -30.29 3.24
C LYS A 415 -42.54 -31.00 2.66
N VAL A 416 -42.66 -32.31 2.47
CA VAL A 416 -41.62 -33.15 1.85
C VAL A 416 -42.04 -33.50 0.43
N ALA A 417 -41.12 -33.37 -0.52
CA ALA A 417 -41.32 -33.77 -1.90
C ALA A 417 -40.11 -34.59 -2.40
N TYR A 418 -40.39 -35.64 -3.16
CA TYR A 418 -39.37 -36.36 -3.92
C TYR A 418 -39.07 -35.58 -5.20
N VAL A 419 -37.78 -35.40 -5.45
CA VAL A 419 -37.24 -34.64 -6.57
C VAL A 419 -37.28 -35.54 -7.81
N GLY A 420 -38.00 -35.12 -8.85
CA GLY A 420 -38.01 -35.84 -10.13
C GLY A 420 -36.74 -35.59 -10.95
N ASP A 421 -36.47 -36.41 -11.97
CA ASP A 421 -35.24 -36.38 -12.79
C ASP A 421 -34.84 -34.98 -13.29
N LYS A 422 -35.83 -34.18 -13.71
CA LYS A 422 -35.61 -32.81 -14.19
C LYS A 422 -35.10 -31.89 -13.08
N GLU A 423 -35.67 -31.98 -11.88
CA GLU A 423 -35.27 -31.17 -10.74
C GLU A 423 -33.92 -31.62 -10.18
N GLN A 424 -33.64 -32.92 -10.19
CA GLN A 424 -32.33 -33.46 -9.82
C GLN A 424 -31.22 -32.93 -10.75
N SER A 425 -31.49 -32.86 -12.06
CA SER A 425 -30.56 -32.24 -13.02
C SER A 425 -30.33 -30.75 -12.77
N MET A 426 -31.36 -30.01 -12.34
CA MET A 426 -31.20 -28.60 -11.95
C MET A 426 -30.38 -28.45 -10.67
N TRP A 427 -30.64 -29.29 -9.67
CA TRP A 427 -29.89 -29.31 -8.41
C TRP A 427 -28.39 -29.55 -8.64
N LEU A 428 -28.03 -30.52 -9.50
CA LEU A 428 -26.63 -30.78 -9.85
C LEU A 428 -25.95 -29.57 -10.52
N LYS A 429 -26.67 -28.84 -11.39
CA LYS A 429 -26.16 -27.60 -12.01
C LYS A 429 -25.98 -26.48 -11.00
N GLU A 430 -26.89 -26.34 -10.03
CA GLU A 430 -26.78 -25.36 -8.95
C GLU A 430 -25.54 -25.65 -8.08
N VAL A 431 -25.32 -26.89 -7.66
CA VAL A 431 -24.14 -27.31 -6.90
C VAL A 431 -22.86 -26.99 -7.65
N GLN A 432 -22.78 -27.36 -8.93
CA GLN A 432 -21.61 -27.07 -9.77
C GLN A 432 -21.39 -25.55 -9.89
N GLY A 433 -22.44 -24.78 -10.14
CA GLY A 433 -22.36 -23.32 -10.26
C GLY A 433 -21.92 -22.63 -8.97
N LEU A 434 -22.35 -23.12 -7.81
CA LEU A 434 -21.92 -22.63 -6.51
C LEU A 434 -20.43 -22.90 -6.28
N SER A 435 -19.98 -24.14 -6.48
CA SER A 435 -18.57 -24.52 -6.31
C SER A 435 -17.65 -23.72 -7.23
N GLU A 436 -18.03 -23.58 -8.51
CA GLU A 436 -17.28 -22.76 -9.48
C GLU A 436 -17.26 -21.28 -9.09
N HIS A 437 -18.39 -20.73 -8.65
CA HIS A 437 -18.46 -19.34 -8.21
C HIS A 437 -17.53 -19.09 -7.02
N TYR A 438 -17.59 -19.93 -5.98
CA TYR A 438 -16.75 -19.80 -4.79
C TYR A 438 -15.26 -19.96 -5.13
N GLN A 439 -14.91 -20.92 -5.97
CA GLN A 439 -13.52 -21.14 -6.37
C GLN A 439 -12.99 -19.99 -7.23
N ARG A 440 -13.74 -19.61 -8.28
CA ARG A 440 -13.29 -18.61 -9.27
C ARG A 440 -13.36 -17.19 -8.75
N ARG A 441 -14.37 -16.82 -7.96
CA ARG A 441 -14.58 -15.43 -7.50
C ARG A 441 -14.02 -15.18 -6.11
N LYS A 442 -13.99 -16.19 -5.24
CA LYS A 442 -13.61 -16.04 -3.83
C LYS A 442 -12.35 -16.82 -3.43
N GLY A 443 -11.80 -17.66 -4.32
CA GLY A 443 -10.66 -18.52 -3.98
C GLY A 443 -10.99 -19.59 -2.93
N ILE A 444 -12.26 -19.98 -2.82
CA ILE A 444 -12.73 -20.96 -1.83
C ILE A 444 -13.05 -22.27 -2.54
N ILE A 445 -12.39 -23.34 -2.12
CA ILE A 445 -12.61 -24.70 -2.60
C ILE A 445 -13.63 -25.36 -1.69
N ILE A 446 -14.80 -25.60 -2.26
CA ILE A 446 -15.85 -26.43 -1.68
C ILE A 446 -15.70 -27.82 -2.30
N HIS A 447 -15.62 -28.86 -1.48
CA HIS A 447 -15.57 -30.25 -1.94
C HIS A 447 -16.97 -30.71 -2.38
N GLU A 448 -17.17 -32.03 -2.39
CA GLU A 448 -18.46 -32.63 -2.67
C GLU A 448 -19.55 -32.07 -1.73
N THR A 449 -20.63 -31.57 -2.33
CA THR A 449 -21.77 -30.99 -1.61
C THR A 449 -22.89 -32.01 -1.58
N SER A 450 -23.15 -32.58 -0.40
CA SER A 450 -24.23 -33.56 -0.22
C SER A 450 -25.61 -32.91 -0.04
N ILE A 451 -25.67 -31.71 0.57
CA ILE A 451 -26.92 -31.03 0.91
C ILE A 451 -26.81 -29.55 0.56
N VAL A 452 -27.85 -29.01 -0.08
CA VAL A 452 -28.01 -27.58 -0.39
C VAL A 452 -29.11 -26.98 0.49
N VAL A 453 -28.80 -25.84 1.10
CA VAL A 453 -29.72 -25.06 1.94
C VAL A 453 -30.15 -23.82 1.18
N TYR A 454 -31.46 -23.64 1.02
CA TYR A 454 -32.05 -22.47 0.39
C TYR A 454 -32.55 -21.52 1.49
N ALA A 455 -32.05 -20.29 1.48
CA ALA A 455 -32.37 -19.30 2.50
C ALA A 455 -32.72 -17.93 1.89
N GLN A 456 -33.54 -17.16 2.61
CA GLN A 456 -33.93 -15.80 2.27
C GLN A 456 -33.20 -14.81 3.17
N LEU A 457 -32.45 -13.86 2.59
CA LEU A 457 -31.74 -12.85 3.35
C LEU A 457 -32.71 -11.95 4.14
N LEU A 458 -32.35 -11.64 5.39
CA LEU A 458 -33.08 -10.68 6.20
C LEU A 458 -32.73 -9.26 5.73
N THR A 459 -33.75 -8.47 5.36
CA THR A 459 -33.58 -7.10 4.84
C THR A 459 -33.88 -6.01 5.87
N GLY A 460 -34.45 -6.39 7.02
CA GLY A 460 -34.80 -5.48 8.09
C GLY A 460 -35.97 -5.98 8.93
N ASN A 461 -36.41 -5.14 9.87
CA ASN A 461 -37.52 -5.46 10.75
C ASN A 461 -38.84 -4.91 10.19
N ARG A 462 -39.89 -5.74 10.20
CA ARG A 462 -41.26 -5.32 9.91
C ARG A 462 -42.08 -5.35 11.19
N TYR A 463 -42.61 -4.19 11.60
CA TYR A 463 -43.55 -4.11 12.71
C TYR A 463 -44.94 -4.56 12.23
N GLN A 464 -45.48 -5.61 12.86
CA GLN A 464 -46.85 -6.05 12.65
C GLN A 464 -47.72 -5.50 13.77
N LEU A 465 -48.67 -4.62 13.45
CA LEU A 465 -49.65 -4.12 14.40
C LEU A 465 -50.79 -5.13 14.49
N ASN A 466 -50.85 -5.87 15.59
CA ASN A 466 -51.97 -6.75 15.88
C ASN A 466 -53.12 -5.89 16.42
N GLN A 467 -54.33 -6.05 15.85
CA GLN A 467 -55.52 -5.27 16.22
C GLN A 467 -55.98 -5.43 17.69
N ASN A 468 -55.34 -6.33 18.47
CA ASN A 468 -55.71 -6.61 19.86
C ASN A 468 -54.96 -5.77 20.90
N ASP A 469 -53.98 -4.95 20.52
CA ASP A 469 -53.19 -4.14 21.47
C ASP A 469 -53.46 -2.63 21.39
N CYS A 470 -54.58 -2.21 20.77
CA CYS A 470 -55.05 -0.82 20.86
C CYS A 470 -55.86 -0.59 22.15
N CYS A 471 -55.22 -0.69 23.31
CA CYS A 471 -55.68 -0.02 24.52
C CYS A 471 -54.82 1.23 24.71
N PHE A 472 -55.39 2.39 24.37
CA PHE A 472 -54.83 3.71 24.67
C PHE A 472 -54.91 4.04 26.16
#